data_AF-A0A842CQI9-F1
#
_entry.id   AF-A0A842CQI9-F1
#
_cell.length_a   1.000
_cell.length_b   1.000
_cell.length_c   1.000
_cell.angle_alpha   90.00
_cell.angle_beta   90.00
_cell.angle_gamma   90.00
#
_symmetry.space_group_name_H-M   'P 1'
#
loop_
_entity.id
_entity.type
_entity.pdbx_description
1 polymer ?
#
loop_
_entity_poly.entity_id
_entity_poly.type
_entity_poly.pdbx_seq_one_letter_code
_entity_poly.pdbx_strand_id
1 'polypeptide(L)'
;MDVFEKLEEFYKQHSGLKGQPATEEQIHEAEKILDAQFNKQYIHFIKQFGGAFGGISIHAFNNGSLIGKATVIDLTLKFRKIYGETILKELSESYVVSDDGSGNPILMDTAGKITIYYHDSGESELLYNSLQELLTLTMQKII
;
A
#
# COMPACT_ATOMS: atom_id res chain seq x y z
N MET A 1 7.92 20.30 -9.71
CA MET A 1 7.63 19.77 -8.38
C MET A 1 7.23 18.33 -8.55
N ASP A 2 8.05 17.44 -8.00
CA ASP A 2 7.84 16.00 -8.05
C ASP A 2 6.58 15.60 -7.24
N VAL A 3 5.98 14.44 -7.53
CA VAL A 3 4.75 14.01 -6.86
C VAL A 3 4.96 13.78 -5.34
N PHE A 4 6.15 13.35 -4.92
CA PHE A 4 6.48 13.19 -3.51
C PHE A 4 6.64 14.54 -2.80
N GLU A 5 7.19 15.54 -3.48
CA GLU A 5 7.26 16.93 -2.96
C GLU A 5 5.85 17.52 -2.77
N LYS A 6 4.96 17.27 -3.73
CA LYS A 6 3.55 17.70 -3.66
C LYS A 6 2.80 17.05 -2.50
N LEU A 7 3.05 15.78 -2.24
CA LEU A 7 2.49 15.09 -1.08
C LEU A 7 2.98 15.68 0.25
N GLU A 8 4.27 16.00 0.36
CA GLU A 8 4.81 16.61 1.58
C GLU A 8 4.13 17.97 1.88
N GLU A 9 3.86 18.80 0.86
CA GLU A 9 3.10 20.03 1.05
C GLU A 9 1.64 19.77 1.44
N PHE A 10 0.99 18.81 0.79
CA PHE A 10 -0.38 18.41 1.12
C PHE A 10 -0.52 17.96 2.58
N TYR A 11 0.43 17.18 3.09
CA TYR A 11 0.41 16.69 4.47
C TYR A 11 0.67 17.76 5.52
N LYS A 12 1.34 18.87 5.19
CA LYS A 12 1.48 20.02 6.12
C LYS A 12 0.13 20.62 6.49
N GLN A 13 -0.85 20.56 5.58
CA GLN A 13 -2.22 21.03 5.82
C GLN A 13 -3.14 19.93 6.37
N HIS A 14 -2.77 18.65 6.21
CA HIS A 14 -3.59 17.49 6.54
C HIS A 14 -2.80 16.43 7.32
N SER A 15 -2.24 16.81 8.48
CA SER A 15 -1.28 15.96 9.21
C SER A 15 -1.82 14.58 9.61
N GLY A 16 -3.13 14.43 9.82
CA GLY A 16 -3.75 13.14 10.12
C GLY A 16 -3.72 12.11 8.97
N LEU A 17 -3.40 12.55 7.75
CA LEU A 17 -3.27 11.70 6.57
C LEU A 17 -1.84 11.17 6.35
N LYS A 18 -0.89 11.55 7.21
CA LYS A 18 0.51 11.08 7.18
C LYS A 18 0.82 10.33 8.48
N GLY A 19 1.51 9.21 8.36
CA GLY A 19 1.97 8.40 9.48
C GLY A 19 3.37 8.80 9.95
N GLN A 20 4.08 7.84 10.54
CA GLN A 20 5.48 8.02 10.92
C GLN A 20 6.39 7.22 9.99
N PRO A 21 7.52 7.80 9.55
CA PRO A 21 8.55 7.11 8.78
C PRO A 21 8.84 5.69 9.27
N ALA A 22 8.83 4.74 8.35
CA ALA A 22 9.27 3.37 8.59
C ALA A 22 10.79 3.31 8.81
N THR A 23 11.23 2.46 9.75
CA THR A 23 12.66 2.14 9.92
C THR A 23 13.08 0.96 9.06
N GLU A 24 14.38 0.82 8.83
CA GLU A 24 14.94 -0.34 8.11
C GLU A 24 14.61 -1.66 8.82
N GLU A 25 14.63 -1.66 10.16
CA GLU A 25 14.31 -2.83 10.97
C GLU A 25 12.85 -3.26 10.76
N GLN A 26 11.91 -2.31 10.76
CA GLN A 26 10.49 -2.62 10.49
C GLN A 26 10.29 -3.20 9.09
N ILE A 27 10.98 -2.63 8.09
CA ILE A 27 10.92 -3.12 6.71
C ILE A 27 11.46 -4.54 6.62
N HIS A 28 12.66 -4.78 7.14
CA HIS A 28 13.31 -6.08 7.10
C HIS A 28 12.51 -7.16 7.84
N GLU A 29 11.96 -6.84 9.01
CA GLU A 29 11.12 -7.76 9.78
C GLU A 29 9.83 -8.09 9.02
N ALA A 30 9.19 -7.09 8.40
CA ALA A 30 7.98 -7.30 7.60
C ALA A 30 8.23 -8.17 6.38
N GLU A 31 9.29 -7.90 5.61
CA GLU A 31 9.69 -8.73 4.47
C GLU A 31 9.94 -10.17 4.87
N LYS A 32 10.58 -10.39 6.03
CA LYS A 32 10.80 -11.72 6.60
C LYS A 32 9.52 -12.42 7.02
N ILE A 33 8.60 -11.72 7.71
CA ILE A 33 7.31 -12.27 8.15
C ILE A 33 6.46 -12.65 6.94
N LEU A 34 6.49 -11.82 5.90
CA LEU A 34 5.66 -11.99 4.71
C LEU A 34 6.33 -12.85 3.64
N ASP A 35 7.59 -13.26 3.80
CA ASP A 35 8.37 -13.94 2.74
C ASP A 35 8.21 -13.23 1.38
N ALA A 36 8.31 -11.89 1.41
CA ALA A 36 8.05 -11.03 0.26
C ALA A 36 9.06 -9.88 0.25
N GLN A 37 9.39 -9.39 -0.94
CA GLN A 37 10.26 -8.23 -1.12
C GLN A 37 9.40 -7.00 -1.43
N PHE A 38 9.60 -5.92 -0.70
CA PHE A 38 8.88 -4.69 -0.91
C PHE A 38 9.47 -3.91 -2.10
N ASN A 39 8.57 -3.37 -2.91
CA ASN A 39 8.95 -2.54 -4.04
C ASN A 39 9.71 -1.29 -3.57
N LYS A 40 10.73 -0.88 -4.32
CA LYS A 40 11.58 0.27 -3.98
C LYS A 40 10.82 1.58 -3.82
N GLN A 41 9.77 1.81 -4.63
CA GLN A 41 8.95 3.01 -4.53
C GLN A 41 8.10 2.97 -3.25
N TYR A 42 7.57 1.80 -2.89
CA TYR A 42 6.85 1.62 -1.63
C TYR A 42 7.76 1.83 -0.43
N ILE A 43 8.97 1.25 -0.44
CA ILE A 43 9.99 1.51 0.59
C ILE A 43 10.29 3.00 0.71
N HIS A 44 10.54 3.68 -0.41
CA HIS A 44 10.79 5.12 -0.42
C HIS A 44 9.62 5.90 0.19
N PHE A 45 8.39 5.57 -0.21
CA PHE A 45 7.17 6.18 0.31
C PHE A 45 7.02 6.00 1.82
N ILE A 46 7.10 4.77 2.34
CA ILE A 46 6.86 4.50 3.76
C ILE A 46 7.99 5.03 4.64
N LYS A 47 9.22 5.13 4.13
CA LYS A 47 10.34 5.78 4.84
C LYS A 47 10.16 7.29 4.94
N GLN A 48 9.36 7.90 4.07
CA GLN A 48 9.11 9.34 4.12
C GLN A 48 7.82 9.69 4.88
N PHE A 49 6.78 8.87 4.73
CA PHE A 49 5.42 9.21 5.18
C PHE A 49 4.81 8.21 6.16
N GLY A 50 5.40 7.04 6.36
CA GLY A 50 4.71 5.93 7.02
C GLY A 50 3.51 5.46 6.21
N GLY A 51 2.46 5.02 6.90
CA GLY A 51 1.18 4.76 6.25
C GLY A 51 0.43 6.08 6.05
N ALA A 52 0.08 6.38 4.81
CA ALA A 52 -0.39 7.71 4.44
C ALA A 52 -1.37 7.66 3.27
N PHE A 53 -2.12 8.76 3.08
CA PHE A 53 -3.05 8.89 1.97
C PHE A 53 -2.34 9.34 0.71
N GLY A 54 -2.38 8.53 -0.36
CA GLY A 54 -1.82 8.85 -1.67
C GLY A 54 -2.86 8.82 -2.79
N GLY A 55 -4.10 9.24 -2.49
CA GLY A 55 -5.28 9.01 -3.33
C GLY A 55 -6.06 7.75 -2.95
N ILE A 56 -5.38 6.78 -2.35
CA ILE A 56 -5.97 5.71 -1.53
C ILE A 56 -5.24 5.66 -0.18
N SER A 57 -5.82 4.98 0.80
CA SER A 57 -5.15 4.70 2.08
C SER A 57 -4.01 3.71 1.88
N ILE A 58 -2.76 4.16 1.89
CA ILE A 58 -1.60 3.27 1.75
C ILE A 58 -1.12 2.92 3.16
N HIS A 59 -1.28 1.66 3.55
CA HIS A 59 -0.92 1.15 4.87
C HIS A 59 0.58 0.83 4.95
N ALA A 60 1.18 1.06 6.12
CA ALA A 60 2.54 0.68 6.46
C ALA A 60 2.59 0.16 7.91
N PHE A 61 3.59 0.54 8.71
CA PHE A 61 3.72 0.14 10.11
C PHE A 61 3.07 1.15 11.07
N ASN A 62 3.37 2.43 10.85
CA ASN A 62 2.83 3.55 11.61
C ASN A 62 2.01 4.41 10.67
N ASN A 63 0.70 4.26 10.74
CA ASN A 63 -0.22 4.94 9.82
C ASN A 63 -0.68 6.28 10.38
N GLY A 64 -1.08 7.19 9.48
CA GLY A 64 -1.80 8.41 9.84
C GLY A 64 -3.09 8.08 10.59
N SER A 65 -3.50 8.97 11.49
CA SER A 65 -4.66 8.76 12.35
C SER A 65 -5.98 8.56 11.58
N LEU A 66 -6.04 9.02 10.32
CA LEU A 66 -7.19 8.89 9.42
C LEU A 66 -7.08 7.70 8.43
N ILE A 67 -5.97 6.96 8.43
CA ILE A 67 -5.75 5.80 7.54
C ILE A 67 -6.25 4.49 8.18
N GLY A 68 -6.20 4.41 9.50
CA GLY A 68 -6.56 3.21 10.26
C GLY A 68 -5.33 2.50 10.84
N LYS A 69 -5.56 1.50 11.70
CA LYS A 69 -4.48 0.87 12.50
C LYS A 69 -3.90 -0.41 11.88
N ALA A 70 -4.59 -1.01 10.90
CA ALA A 70 -4.11 -2.24 10.27
C ALA A 70 -2.79 -1.96 9.54
N THR A 71 -1.80 -2.81 9.75
CA THR A 71 -0.51 -2.72 9.07
C THR A 71 -0.53 -3.47 7.74
N VAL A 72 0.45 -3.21 6.87
CA VAL A 72 0.70 -4.02 5.67
C VAL A 72 0.85 -5.52 6.01
N ILE A 73 1.40 -5.84 7.19
CA ILE A 73 1.53 -7.21 7.68
C ILE A 73 0.14 -7.79 7.99
N ASP A 74 -0.66 -7.07 8.79
CA ASP A 74 -2.00 -7.52 9.19
C ASP A 74 -2.89 -7.78 7.97
N LEU A 75 -2.88 -6.84 7.02
CA LEU A 75 -3.67 -6.93 5.80
C LEU A 75 -3.23 -8.11 4.93
N THR A 76 -1.91 -8.29 4.75
CA THR A 76 -1.37 -9.37 3.92
C THR A 76 -1.63 -10.75 4.54
N LEU A 77 -1.40 -10.91 5.85
CA LEU A 77 -1.67 -12.17 6.53
C LEU A 77 -3.16 -12.51 6.53
N LYS A 78 -4.04 -11.51 6.70
CA LYS A 78 -5.49 -11.70 6.57
C LYS A 78 -5.86 -12.17 5.17
N PHE A 79 -5.34 -11.53 4.12
CA PHE A 79 -5.60 -11.92 2.74
C PHE A 79 -5.17 -13.35 2.44
N ARG A 80 -3.92 -13.71 2.79
CA ARG A 80 -3.40 -15.07 2.59
C ARG A 80 -4.18 -16.12 3.37
N LYS A 81 -4.62 -15.80 4.58
CA LYS A 81 -5.45 -16.70 5.38
C LYS A 81 -6.81 -16.99 4.73
N ILE A 82 -7.40 -16.00 4.07
CA ILE A 82 -8.74 -16.13 3.49
C ILE A 82 -8.69 -16.76 2.09
N TYR A 83 -7.72 -16.36 1.26
CA TYR A 83 -7.71 -16.70 -0.17
C TYR A 83 -6.46 -17.45 -0.64
N GLY A 84 -5.47 -17.70 0.22
CA GLY A 84 -4.15 -18.19 -0.19
C GLY A 84 -4.15 -19.49 -1.00
N GLU A 85 -5.14 -20.37 -0.79
CA GLU A 85 -5.29 -21.64 -1.52
C GLU A 85 -6.01 -21.49 -2.87
N THR A 86 -6.72 -20.38 -3.09
CA THR A 86 -7.60 -20.18 -4.27
C THR A 86 -7.10 -19.13 -5.25
N ILE A 87 -6.11 -18.32 -4.85
CA ILE A 87 -5.56 -17.26 -5.70
C ILE A 87 -4.44 -17.74 -6.61
N LEU A 88 -4.22 -17.00 -7.69
CA LEU A 88 -3.07 -17.17 -8.56
C LEU A 88 -1.77 -16.98 -7.78
N LYS A 89 -0.75 -17.78 -8.14
CA LYS A 89 0.58 -17.74 -7.51
C LYS A 89 1.17 -16.34 -7.51
N GLU A 90 0.98 -15.57 -8.57
CA GLU A 90 1.45 -14.18 -8.71
C GLU A 90 0.89 -13.26 -7.61
N LEU A 91 -0.38 -13.44 -7.24
CA LEU A 91 -1.00 -12.68 -6.15
C LEU A 91 -0.55 -13.17 -4.77
N SER A 92 -0.18 -14.46 -4.63
CA SER A 92 0.32 -15.01 -3.37
C SER A 92 1.69 -14.43 -2.96
N GLU A 93 2.50 -14.02 -3.96
CA GLU A 93 3.80 -13.38 -3.78
C GLU A 93 3.68 -11.85 -3.56
N SER A 94 2.47 -11.29 -3.73
CA SER A 94 2.18 -9.88 -3.50
C SER A 94 1.84 -9.59 -2.03
N TYR A 95 1.83 -8.30 -1.66
CA TYR A 95 1.44 -7.83 -0.33
C TYR A 95 0.33 -6.77 -0.40
N VAL A 96 -0.55 -6.74 0.61
CA VAL A 96 -1.74 -5.87 0.61
C VAL A 96 -1.38 -4.51 1.19
N VAL A 97 -1.50 -3.47 0.36
CA VAL A 97 -1.16 -2.09 0.74
C VAL A 97 -2.39 -1.23 1.03
N SER A 98 -3.58 -1.65 0.61
CA SER A 98 -4.82 -0.89 0.77
C SER A 98 -6.06 -1.78 0.62
N ASP A 99 -7.24 -1.18 0.75
CA ASP A 99 -8.54 -1.73 0.36
C ASP A 99 -9.41 -0.62 -0.26
N ASP A 100 -10.44 -1.01 -1.02
CA ASP A 100 -11.35 -0.09 -1.71
C ASP A 100 -12.48 0.48 -0.83
N GLY A 101 -12.48 0.21 0.48
CA GLY A 101 -13.55 0.57 1.42
C GLY A 101 -14.74 -0.41 1.43
N SER A 102 -14.79 -1.34 0.48
CA SER A 102 -15.78 -2.43 0.40
C SER A 102 -15.20 -3.79 0.78
N GLY A 103 -13.93 -3.81 1.21
CA GLY A 103 -13.23 -5.02 1.62
C GLY A 103 -12.49 -5.73 0.49
N ASN A 104 -12.40 -5.15 -0.71
CA ASN A 104 -11.56 -5.68 -1.77
C ASN A 104 -10.09 -5.27 -1.54
N PRO A 105 -9.18 -6.21 -1.29
CA PRO A 105 -7.78 -5.89 -1.04
C PRO A 105 -7.09 -5.38 -2.31
N ILE A 106 -6.25 -4.37 -2.12
CA ILE A 106 -5.39 -3.80 -3.15
C ILE A 106 -3.96 -4.22 -2.83
N LEU A 107 -3.38 -4.98 -3.75
CA LEU A 107 -2.08 -5.63 -3.62
C LEU A 107 -1.02 -4.90 -4.43
N MET A 108 0.22 -4.99 -3.97
CA MET A 108 1.41 -4.58 -4.72
C MET A 108 2.36 -5.76 -4.88
N ASP A 109 2.85 -5.97 -6.11
CA ASP A 109 3.88 -6.95 -6.39
C ASP A 109 5.30 -6.36 -6.25
N THR A 110 6.34 -7.21 -6.37
CA THR A 110 7.74 -6.79 -6.27
C THR A 110 8.15 -5.82 -7.38
N ALA A 111 7.51 -5.88 -8.55
CA ALA A 111 7.71 -4.95 -9.66
C ALA A 111 7.03 -3.59 -9.42
N GLY A 112 6.11 -3.51 -8.46
CA GLY A 112 5.36 -2.32 -8.07
C GLY A 112 4.01 -2.19 -8.75
N LYS A 113 3.55 -3.21 -9.48
CA LYS A 113 2.19 -3.23 -10.05
C LYS A 113 1.18 -3.32 -8.92
N ILE A 114 0.09 -2.59 -9.08
CA ILE A 114 -0.97 -2.46 -8.09
C ILE A 114 -2.23 -3.09 -8.66
N THR A 115 -2.73 -4.12 -7.99
CA THR A 115 -3.86 -4.94 -8.46
C THR A 115 -4.93 -4.98 -7.38
N ILE A 116 -6.19 -4.80 -7.76
CA ILE A 116 -7.32 -5.07 -6.87
C ILE A 116 -7.75 -6.53 -7.04
N TYR A 117 -8.07 -7.19 -5.92
CA TYR A 117 -8.69 -8.51 -5.92
C TYR A 117 -10.14 -8.39 -5.45
N TYR A 118 -11.08 -8.82 -6.30
CA TYR A 118 -12.50 -8.76 -6.02
C TYR A 118 -12.92 -9.99 -5.22
N HIS A 119 -13.22 -9.80 -3.93
CA HIS A 119 -13.46 -10.93 -3.03
C HIS A 119 -14.68 -11.78 -3.37
N ASP A 120 -15.68 -11.17 -4.03
CA ASP A 120 -16.92 -11.82 -4.41
C ASP A 120 -16.74 -12.74 -5.64
N SER A 121 -15.96 -12.32 -6.64
CA SER A 121 -15.77 -13.05 -7.89
C SER A 121 -14.50 -13.88 -7.94
N GLY A 122 -13.50 -13.55 -7.11
CA GLY A 122 -12.14 -14.09 -7.20
C GLY A 122 -11.34 -13.56 -8.39
N GLU A 123 -11.87 -12.57 -9.11
CA GLU A 123 -11.17 -11.91 -10.21
C GLU A 123 -10.19 -10.86 -9.68
N SER A 124 -9.22 -10.51 -10.52
CA SER A 124 -8.23 -9.47 -10.21
C SER A 124 -8.01 -8.54 -11.38
N GLU A 125 -7.84 -7.26 -11.11
CA GLU A 125 -7.67 -6.21 -12.10
C GLU A 125 -6.44 -5.36 -11.79
N LEU A 126 -5.58 -5.16 -12.79
CA LEU A 126 -4.45 -4.24 -12.69
C LEU A 126 -4.98 -2.80 -12.68
N LEU A 127 -4.74 -2.08 -11.59
CA LEU A 127 -5.12 -0.68 -11.45
C LEU A 127 -4.02 0.27 -11.92
N TYR A 128 -2.77 -0.01 -11.54
CA TYR A 128 -1.62 0.85 -11.84
C TYR A 128 -0.36 0.01 -12.04
N ASN A 129 0.56 0.46 -12.89
CA ASN A 129 1.84 -0.21 -13.14
C ASN A 129 2.92 0.15 -12.12
N SER A 130 2.70 1.20 -11.32
CA SER A 130 3.64 1.64 -10.27
C SER A 130 2.96 2.50 -9.21
N LEU A 131 3.60 2.64 -8.05
CA LEU A 131 3.16 3.61 -7.04
C LEU A 131 3.23 5.05 -7.57
N GLN A 132 4.25 5.39 -8.34
CA GLN A 132 4.36 6.70 -8.97
C GLN A 132 3.18 7.00 -9.90
N GLU A 133 2.74 6.02 -10.69
CA GLU A 133 1.57 6.17 -11.56
C GLU A 133 0.30 6.40 -10.74
N LEU A 134 0.07 5.60 -9.70
CA LEU A 134 -1.03 5.80 -8.76
C LEU A 134 -1.03 7.23 -8.21
N LEU A 135 0.09 7.65 -7.59
CA LEU A 135 0.19 8.96 -6.96
C LEU A 135 0.00 10.08 -7.99
N THR A 136 0.55 9.93 -9.19
CA THR A 136 0.43 10.96 -10.24
C THR A 136 -1.01 11.12 -10.71
N LEU A 137 -1.72 10.01 -10.94
CA LEU A 137 -3.09 10.03 -11.47
C LEU A 137 -4.13 10.43 -10.43
N THR A 138 -3.94 10.04 -9.16
CA THR A 138 -4.88 10.36 -8.09
C THR A 138 -4.68 11.78 -7.57
N MET A 139 -3.42 12.18 -7.34
CA MET A 139 -3.14 13.48 -6.71
C MET A 139 -3.42 14.65 -7.66
N GLN A 140 -3.30 14.49 -8.99
CA GLN A 140 -3.74 15.51 -9.97
C GLN A 140 -5.21 15.95 -9.80
N LYS A 141 -6.04 15.11 -9.20
CA LYS A 141 -7.47 15.39 -8.99
C LYS A 141 -7.76 16.03 -7.63
N ILE A 142 -6.76 16.06 -6.74
CA ILE A 142 -6.90 16.44 -5.33
C ILE A 142 -6.11 17.71 -5.01
N ILE A 143 -4.91 17.86 -5.59
CA ILE A 143 -3.96 18.94 -5.31
C ILE A 143 -3.47 19.66 -6.56
#